data_AF-A0A502GP97-F1
#
_entry.id   AF-A0A502GP97-F1
#
_cell.length_a   1.000
_cell.length_b   1.000
_cell.length_c   1.000
_cell.angle_alpha   90.00
_cell.angle_beta   90.00
_cell.angle_gamma   90.00
#
_symmetry.space_group_name_H-M   'P 1'
#
loop_
_entity.id
_entity.type
_entity.pdbx_description
1 polymer ?
#
loop_
_entity_poly.entity_id
_entity_poly.type
_entity_poly.pdbx_seq_one_letter_code
_entity_poly.pdbx_strand_id
1 'polypeptide(L)'
;MQAMTSFAHLFSGVGLLAAVLSGLTFFPQVLHTWQKRSAQGLSGSMLAVGGASMVLWLAYGAYTHSLPILLGNGCNLFFTLLLVYFKWRYRAAPPVAPAAPAS
;
A
#
# COMPACT_ATOMS: atom_id res chain seq x y z
N MET A 1 -29.12 12.92 -22.29
CA MET A 1 -28.35 11.65 -22.34
C MET A 1 -26.86 11.85 -22.60
N GLN A 2 -26.41 12.64 -23.59
CA GLN A 2 -24.98 12.87 -23.87
C GLN A 2 -24.14 13.42 -22.69
N ALA A 3 -24.67 14.34 -21.89
CA ALA A 3 -23.96 14.84 -20.72
C ALA A 3 -23.71 13.75 -19.67
N MET A 4 -24.70 12.88 -19.41
CA MET A 4 -24.59 11.79 -18.43
C MET A 4 -23.54 10.73 -18.83
N THR A 5 -23.41 10.43 -20.13
CA THR A 5 -22.38 9.52 -20.65
C THR A 5 -20.98 10.12 -20.53
N SER A 6 -20.81 11.42 -20.79
CA SER A 6 -19.51 12.10 -20.62
C SER A 6 -19.04 12.09 -19.17
N PHE A 7 -19.95 12.29 -18.21
CA PHE A 7 -19.64 12.15 -16.78
C PHE A 7 -19.22 10.72 -16.44
N ALA A 8 -19.92 9.70 -16.94
CA ALA A 8 -19.56 8.29 -16.70
C ALA A 8 -18.14 7.93 -17.18
N HIS A 9 -17.71 8.44 -18.34
CA HIS A 9 -16.36 8.23 -18.85
C HIS A 9 -15.29 8.95 -18.01
N LEU A 10 -15.58 10.17 -17.55
CA LEU A 10 -14.68 10.92 -16.65
C LEU A 10 -14.48 10.17 -15.32
N PHE A 11 -15.56 9.70 -14.70
CA PHE A 11 -15.49 8.93 -13.45
C PHE A 11 -14.73 7.62 -13.62
N SER A 12 -14.80 7.00 -14.80
CA SER A 12 -14.07 5.76 -15.10
C SER A 12 -12.55 5.99 -15.15
N GLY A 13 -12.10 7.08 -15.78
CA GLY A 13 -10.67 7.43 -15.83
C GLY A 13 -10.10 7.82 -14.46
N VAL A 14 -10.85 8.61 -13.68
CA VAL A 14 -10.47 9.01 -12.32
C VAL A 14 -10.43 7.80 -11.39
N GLY A 15 -11.41 6.90 -11.46
CA GLY A 15 -11.45 5.69 -10.64
C GLY A 15 -10.26 4.76 -10.89
N LEU A 16 -9.83 4.63 -12.16
CA LEU A 16 -8.65 3.84 -12.51
C LEU A 16 -7.35 4.50 -12.00
N LEU A 17 -7.20 5.82 -12.19
CA LEU A 17 -6.04 6.55 -11.69
C LEU A 17 -5.97 6.49 -10.16
N ALA A 18 -7.10 6.66 -9.47
CA ALA A 18 -7.20 6.52 -8.02
C ALA A 18 -6.79 5.12 -7.57
N ALA A 19 -7.21 4.06 -8.27
CA ALA A 19 -6.80 2.69 -7.95
C ALA A 19 -5.29 2.47 -8.12
N VAL A 20 -4.68 3.02 -9.17
CA VAL A 20 -3.22 2.94 -9.41
C VAL A 20 -2.45 3.70 -8.33
N LEU A 21 -2.80 4.97 -8.08
CA LEU A 21 -2.14 5.79 -7.06
C LEU A 21 -2.31 5.19 -5.66
N SER A 22 -3.51 4.69 -5.35
CA SER A 22 -3.80 4.01 -4.09
C SER A 22 -2.95 2.76 -3.94
N GLY A 23 -2.91 1.89 -4.96
CA GLY A 23 -2.11 0.65 -4.92
C GLY A 23 -0.62 0.92 -4.75
N LEU A 24 -0.09 2.00 -5.34
CA LEU A 24 1.32 2.38 -5.21
C LEU A 24 1.67 3.07 -3.88
N THR A 25 0.71 3.33 -2.99
CA THR A 25 0.95 4.09 -1.74
C THR A 25 2.05 3.46 -0.89
N PHE A 26 2.09 2.12 -0.79
CA PHE A 26 3.10 1.42 0.02
C PHE A 26 4.36 1.02 -0.76
N PHE A 27 4.39 1.20 -2.08
CA PHE A 27 5.55 0.84 -2.90
C PHE A 27 6.83 1.57 -2.47
N PRO A 28 6.84 2.90 -2.23
CA PRO A 28 8.04 3.59 -1.74
C PRO A 28 8.55 3.04 -0.42
N GLN A 29 7.65 2.66 0.50
CA GLN A 29 8.00 2.10 1.79
C GLN A 29 8.63 0.70 1.66
N VAL A 30 8.10 -0.14 0.76
CA VAL A 30 8.66 -1.46 0.44
C VAL A 30 10.07 -1.32 -0.12
N LEU A 31 10.25 -0.43 -1.11
CA LEU A 31 11.54 -0.18 -1.74
C LEU A 31 12.56 0.34 -0.72
N HIS A 32 12.17 1.30 0.12
CA HIS A 32 13.03 1.87 1.14
C HIS A 32 13.50 0.83 2.17
N THR A 33 12.56 -0.02 2.64
CA THR A 33 12.84 -1.08 3.61
C THR A 33 13.76 -2.14 3.00
N TRP A 34 13.56 -2.49 1.72
CA TRP A 34 14.40 -3.44 1.01
C TRP A 34 15.81 -2.91 0.76
N GLN A 35 15.96 -1.65 0.33
CA GLN A 35 17.26 -1.01 0.08
C GLN A 35 18.07 -0.86 1.38
N LYS A 36 17.45 -0.39 2.45
CA LYS A 36 18.11 -0.21 3.75
C LYS A 36 18.32 -1.51 4.52
N ARG A 37 17.70 -2.61 4.08
CA ARG A 37 17.68 -3.91 4.78
C ARG A 37 17.33 -3.76 6.27
N SER A 38 16.47 -2.79 6.59
CA SER A 38 16.08 -2.43 7.95
C SER A 38 14.60 -2.08 8.02
N ALA A 39 13.92 -2.65 9.00
CA ALA A 39 12.50 -2.47 9.27
C ALA A 39 12.22 -1.83 10.63
N GLN A 40 13.22 -1.21 11.26
CA GLN A 40 13.09 -0.61 12.61
C GLN A 40 12.00 0.46 12.69
N GLY A 41 11.82 1.26 11.63
CA GLY A 41 10.78 2.29 11.59
C GLY A 41 9.36 1.78 11.32
N LEU A 42 9.17 0.49 11.03
CA LEU A 42 7.85 -0.05 10.73
C LEU A 42 7.08 -0.37 12.01
N SER A 43 5.93 0.26 12.21
CA SER A 43 5.01 -0.09 13.28
C SER A 43 4.29 -1.41 12.97
N GLY A 44 4.37 -2.38 13.88
CA GLY A 44 3.67 -3.67 13.72
C GLY A 44 2.14 -3.52 13.82
N SER A 45 1.66 -2.64 14.71
CA SER A 45 0.23 -2.37 14.86
C SER A 45 -0.35 -1.70 13.62
N MET A 46 0.40 -0.78 12.99
CA MET A 46 0.01 -0.15 11.73
C MET A 46 -0.19 -1.20 10.63
N LEU A 47 0.76 -2.13 10.48
CA LEU A 47 0.66 -3.21 9.47
C LEU A 47 -0.52 -4.14 9.75
N ALA A 48 -0.77 -4.47 11.03
CA ALA A 48 -1.88 -5.34 11.41
C ALA A 48 -3.25 -4.70 11.15
N VAL A 49 -3.46 -3.46 11.62
CA VAL A 49 -4.72 -2.71 11.42
C VAL A 49 -4.93 -2.40 9.93
N GLY A 50 -3.88 -1.95 9.24
CA GLY A 50 -3.94 -1.68 7.80
C GLY A 50 -4.26 -2.93 6.99
N GLY A 51 -3.59 -4.05 7.28
CA GLY A 51 -3.84 -5.33 6.62
C GLY A 51 -5.27 -5.84 6.85
N ALA A 52 -5.75 -5.80 8.10
CA ALA A 52 -7.13 -6.17 8.42
C ALA A 52 -8.15 -5.30 7.68
N SER A 53 -7.93 -3.98 7.64
CA SER A 53 -8.76 -3.05 6.88
C SER A 53 -8.83 -3.41 5.40
N MET A 54 -7.70 -3.70 4.75
CA MET A 54 -7.66 -4.09 3.33
C MET A 54 -8.42 -5.39 3.07
N VAL A 55 -8.34 -6.38 3.97
CA VAL A 55 -9.11 -7.62 3.86
C VAL A 55 -10.61 -7.35 3.92
N LEU A 56 -11.06 -6.48 4.83
CA LEU A 56 -12.47 -6.07 4.91
C LEU A 56 -12.92 -5.33 3.64
N TRP A 57 -12.08 -4.42 3.12
CA TRP A 57 -12.37 -3.74 1.86
C TRP A 57 -12.41 -4.68 0.66
N LEU A 58 -11.57 -5.70 0.61
CA LEU A 58 -11.61 -6.71 -0.43
C LEU A 58 -12.92 -7.52 -0.37
N ALA A 59 -13.35 -7.93 0.83
CA ALA A 59 -14.62 -8.61 1.02
C ALA A 59 -15.81 -7.73 0.58
N TYR A 60 -15.79 -6.45 0.97
CA TYR A 60 -16.79 -5.46 0.57
C TYR A 60 -16.77 -5.18 -0.94
N GLY A 61 -15.58 -5.04 -1.54
CA GLY A 61 -15.39 -4.82 -2.97
C GLY A 61 -15.89 -6.01 -3.80
N ALA A 62 -15.68 -7.23 -3.32
CA ALA A 62 -16.22 -8.44 -3.94
C ALA A 62 -17.76 -8.46 -3.87
N TYR A 63 -18.33 -8.18 -2.70
CA TYR A 63 -19.79 -8.08 -2.51
C TYR A 63 -20.44 -7.01 -3.40
N THR A 64 -19.76 -5.89 -3.63
CA THR A 64 -20.25 -4.77 -4.45
C THR A 64 -19.84 -4.86 -5.93
N HIS A 65 -19.14 -5.92 -6.35
CA HIS A 65 -18.59 -6.06 -7.70
C HIS A 65 -17.72 -4.87 -8.16
N SER A 66 -17.02 -4.21 -7.23
CA SER A 66 -16.24 -3.00 -7.49
C SER A 66 -14.77 -3.32 -7.79
N LEU A 67 -14.45 -3.36 -9.09
CA LEU A 67 -13.08 -3.62 -9.56
C LEU A 67 -12.03 -2.62 -9.01
N PRO A 68 -12.30 -1.29 -8.93
CA PRO A 68 -11.33 -0.35 -8.36
C PRO A 68 -11.00 -0.64 -6.88
N ILE A 69 -11.99 -1.04 -6.08
CA ILE A 69 -11.80 -1.40 -4.67
C ILE A 69 -10.93 -2.66 -4.57
N LEU A 70 -11.23 -3.67 -5.39
CA LEU A 70 -10.50 -4.93 -5.42
C LEU A 70 -9.03 -4.72 -5.81
N LEU A 71 -8.76 -3.99 -6.89
CA LEU A 71 -7.41 -3.74 -7.37
C LEU A 71 -6.59 -2.89 -6.39
N GLY A 72 -7.16 -1.79 -5.89
CA GLY A 72 -6.47 -0.90 -4.96
C GLY A 72 -6.10 -1.58 -3.64
N ASN A 73 -7.07 -2.26 -3.01
CA ASN A 73 -6.83 -2.94 -1.73
C ASN A 73 -6.00 -4.22 -1.90
N GLY A 74 -6.12 -4.93 -3.03
CA GLY A 74 -5.31 -6.10 -3.31
C GLY A 74 -3.83 -5.75 -3.46
N CYS A 75 -3.53 -4.67 -4.19
CA CYS A 75 -2.17 -4.17 -4.35
C CYS A 75 -1.59 -3.68 -3.01
N ASN A 76 -2.37 -2.93 -2.22
CA ASN A 76 -1.96 -2.49 -0.90
C ASN A 76 -1.74 -3.64 0.09
N LEU A 77 -2.59 -4.67 0.04
CA LEU A 77 -2.43 -5.86 0.89
C LEU A 77 -1.15 -6.60 0.52
N PHE A 78 -0.85 -6.75 -0.78
CA PHE A 78 0.40 -7.35 -1.24
C PHE A 78 1.63 -6.60 -0.70
N PHE A 79 1.67 -5.26 -0.81
CA PHE A 79 2.77 -4.47 -0.26
C PHE A 79 2.84 -4.53 1.27
N THR A 80 1.70 -4.53 1.95
CA THR A 80 1.63 -4.69 3.41
C THR A 80 2.22 -6.03 3.84
N LEU A 81 1.91 -7.12 3.14
CA LEU A 81 2.48 -8.45 3.41
C LEU A 81 3.99 -8.49 3.17
N LEU A 82 4.49 -7.82 2.13
CA LEU A 82 5.93 -7.66 1.93
C LEU A 82 6.60 -6.89 3.08
N LEU A 83 5.97 -5.82 3.59
CA LEU A 83 6.48 -5.07 4.74
C LEU A 83 6.46 -5.90 6.02
N VAL A 84 5.43 -6.71 6.23
CA VAL A 84 5.36 -7.67 7.35
C VAL A 84 6.50 -8.69 7.24
N TYR A 85 6.72 -9.26 6.06
CA TYR A 85 7.85 -10.15 5.79
C TYR A 85 9.19 -9.47 6.09
N PHE A 86 9.40 -8.25 5.60
CA PHE A 86 10.63 -7.49 5.89
C PHE A 86 10.79 -7.16 7.37
N LYS A 87 9.71 -6.88 8.09
CA LYS A 87 9.75 -6.65 9.54
C LYS A 87 10.30 -7.86 10.29
N TRP A 88 9.95 -9.07 9.87
CA TRP A 88 10.51 -10.29 10.44
C TRP A 88 11.94 -10.56 9.94
N ARG A 89 12.19 -10.40 8.63
CA ARG A 89 13.49 -10.70 8.00
C ARG A 89 14.62 -9.76 8.45
N TYR A 90 14.31 -8.50 8.74
CA TYR A 90 15.27 -7.46 9.15
C TYR A 90 15.17 -7.08 10.63
N ARG A 91 14.54 -7.93 11.45
CA ARG A 91 14.41 -7.70 12.90
C ARG A 91 15.74 -7.56 13.63
N ALA A 92 16.78 -8.26 13.16
CA ALA A 92 18.13 -8.27 13.74
C ALA A 92 19.11 -7.30 13.04
N ALA A 93 18.63 -6.46 12.11
CA ALA A 93 19.51 -5.52 11.43
C ALA A 93 20.08 -4.49 12.43
N PRO A 94 21.40 -4.20 12.39
CA PRO A 94 21.99 -3.16 13.22
C PRO A 94 21.30 -1.80 12.97
N PRO A 95 21.21 -0.92 13.98
CA PRO A 95 20.77 0.45 13.77
C PRO A 95 21.56 1.10 12.63
N VAL A 96 20.88 1.88 11.78
CA VAL A 96 21.59 2.69 10.78
C VAL A 96 22.52 3.63 11.55
N ALA A 97 23.83 3.47 11.37
CA ALA A 97 24.81 4.31 12.03
C ALA A 97 24.47 5.78 11.75
N PRO A 98 24.43 6.67 12.77
CA PRO A 98 24.21 8.08 12.54
C PRO A 98 25.27 8.58 11.56
N ALA A 99 24.87 9.42 10.61
CA ALA A 99 25.81 10.08 9.71
C ALA A 99 26.86 10.79 10.58
N ALA A 100 28.14 10.51 10.33
CA ALA A 100 29.22 11.15 11.07
C ALA A 100 29.02 12.67 11.02
N PRO A 101 29.17 13.39 12.15
CA PRO A 101 29.07 14.83 12.13
C PRO A 101 30.07 15.37 11.11
N ALA A 102 29.58 16.22 10.18
CA ALA A 102 30.46 16.92 9.26
C ALA A 102 31.47 17.71 10.09
N SER A 103 32.75 17.42 9.87
CA SER A 103 33.91 18.06 10.52
C SER A 103 33.93 19.56 10.32
#